data_AF-E1QRQ1-F1
#
_entry.id   AF-E1QRQ1-F1
#
_cell.length_a   1.000
_cell.length_b   1.000
_cell.length_c   1.000
_cell.angle_alpha   90.00
_cell.angle_beta   90.00
_cell.angle_gamma   90.00
#
_symmetry.space_group_name_H-M   'P 1'
#
loop_
_entity.id
_entity.type
_entity.pdbx_description
1 polymer ?
#
loop_
_entity_poly.entity_id
_entity_poly.type
_entity_poly.pdbx_seq_one_letter_code
_entity_poly.pdbx_strand_id
1 'polypeptide(L)'
;MSIEDARTKLMALKDVLNHIEGINKAMDELPKLLITVLGIVAMVLGGYIAYIIIYVLTARSMAPQLQSWGVIIISILLIAIPYYVYTRIDKLMRGVSTYDYWVGKLQSGISGILEVLSTLDFDGIEYKINRARAGYALLIIVKLLALSILLAILIFGLTLLLLSFLGYTQLNWYVIAMTVILDIAITLALEWDSITNDVKKLWSLGGLIIELRWLYHELKGIQA
;
A
#
# COMPACT_ATOMS: atom_id res chain seq x y z
N MET A 1 -5.91 32.22 -19.26
CA MET A 1 -6.26 31.49 -18.02
C MET A 1 -6.27 32.48 -16.86
N SER A 2 -7.17 32.38 -15.86
CA SER A 2 -7.14 33.30 -14.70
C SER A 2 -6.07 32.87 -13.68
N ILE A 3 -5.56 33.80 -12.87
CA ILE A 3 -4.58 33.50 -11.80
C ILE A 3 -5.14 32.47 -10.81
N GLU A 4 -6.44 32.53 -10.53
CA GLU A 4 -7.11 31.60 -9.63
C GLU A 4 -7.22 30.19 -10.23
N ASP A 5 -7.38 30.09 -11.54
CA ASP A 5 -7.36 28.81 -12.25
C ASP A 5 -5.93 28.21 -12.25
N ALA A 6 -4.90 29.02 -12.48
CA ALA A 6 -3.50 28.59 -12.36
C ALA A 6 -3.15 28.09 -10.94
N ARG A 7 -3.59 28.82 -9.92
CA ARG A 7 -3.43 28.44 -8.52
C ARG A 7 -4.12 27.11 -8.20
N THR A 8 -5.35 26.94 -8.66
CA THR A 8 -6.13 25.71 -8.43
C THR A 8 -5.45 24.50 -9.08
N LYS A 9 -4.96 24.64 -10.32
CA LYS A 9 -4.23 23.58 -11.01
C LYS A 9 -2.89 23.26 -10.36
N LEU A 10 -2.15 24.27 -9.86
CA LEU A 10 -0.90 24.04 -9.13
C LEU A 10 -1.12 23.37 -7.76
N MET A 11 -2.21 23.69 -7.07
CA MET A 11 -2.60 22.99 -5.85
C MET A 11 -3.00 21.53 -6.14
N ALA A 12 -3.76 21.28 -7.21
CA ALA A 12 -4.06 19.92 -7.64
C ALA A 12 -2.79 19.14 -8.02
N LEU A 13 -1.84 19.78 -8.72
CA LEU A 13 -0.54 19.19 -9.03
C LEU A 13 0.22 18.85 -7.73
N LYS A 14 0.26 19.78 -6.77
CA LYS A 14 0.91 19.57 -5.46
C LYS A 14 0.41 18.31 -4.78
N ASP A 15 -0.91 18.19 -4.65
CA ASP A 15 -1.55 17.07 -3.95
C ASP A 15 -1.27 15.75 -4.66
N VAL A 16 -1.29 15.76 -6.00
CA VAL A 16 -1.02 14.56 -6.79
C VAL A 16 0.48 14.19 -6.77
N LEU A 17 1.39 15.17 -6.80
CA LEU A 17 2.83 14.91 -6.67
C LEU A 17 3.20 14.38 -5.28
N ASN A 18 2.61 14.92 -4.22
CA ASN A 18 2.77 14.38 -2.86
C ASN A 18 2.33 12.91 -2.81
N HIS A 19 1.20 12.58 -3.44
CA HIS A 19 0.70 11.21 -3.51
C HIS A 19 1.64 10.28 -4.31
N ILE A 20 2.17 10.74 -5.44
CA ILE A 20 3.15 9.99 -6.25
C ILE A 20 4.44 9.73 -5.49
N GLU A 21 4.93 10.72 -4.75
CA GLU A 21 6.12 10.57 -3.93
C GLU A 21 5.87 9.54 -2.82
N GLY A 22 4.65 9.50 -2.27
CA GLY A 22 4.21 8.43 -1.36
C GLY A 22 4.25 7.05 -1.99
N ILE A 23 3.73 6.89 -3.22
CA ILE A 23 3.78 5.63 -3.98
C ILE A 23 5.23 5.21 -4.24
N ASN A 24 6.06 6.13 -4.75
CA ASN A 24 7.47 5.85 -5.05
C ASN A 24 8.25 5.46 -3.78
N LYS A 25 8.01 6.14 -2.66
CA LYS A 25 8.62 5.79 -1.37
C LYS A 25 8.17 4.41 -0.88
N ALA A 26 6.89 4.09 -1.03
CA ALA A 26 6.37 2.77 -0.70
C ALA A 26 6.97 1.67 -1.60
N MET A 27 7.18 1.95 -2.89
CA MET A 27 7.89 1.05 -3.79
C MET A 27 9.36 0.87 -3.41
N ASP A 28 10.05 1.93 -3.01
CA ASP A 28 11.46 1.88 -2.57
C ASP A 28 11.64 1.06 -1.29
N GLU A 29 10.63 1.06 -0.41
CA GLU A 29 10.62 0.27 0.82
C GLU A 29 10.12 -1.18 0.60
N LEU A 30 9.50 -1.48 -0.54
CA LEU A 30 8.90 -2.79 -0.81
C LEU A 30 9.92 -3.95 -0.77
N PRO A 31 11.13 -3.84 -1.34
CA PRO A 31 12.16 -4.87 -1.19
C PRO A 31 12.57 -5.09 0.27
N LYS A 32 12.68 -4.02 1.07
CA LYS A 32 13.02 -4.11 2.49
C LYS A 32 11.91 -4.80 3.27
N LEU A 33 10.64 -4.48 2.96
CA LEU A 33 9.49 -5.17 3.54
C LEU A 33 9.53 -6.66 3.22
N LEU A 34 9.80 -7.02 1.97
CA LEU A 34 9.88 -8.42 1.54
C LEU A 34 11.01 -9.18 2.25
N ILE A 35 12.21 -8.59 2.36
CA ILE A 35 13.32 -9.19 3.12
C ILE A 35 12.96 -9.33 4.60
N THR A 36 12.28 -8.34 5.19
CA THR A 36 11.85 -8.40 6.60
C THR A 36 10.87 -9.55 6.82
N VAL A 37 9.86 -9.69 5.95
CA VAL A 37 8.90 -10.79 6.03
C VAL A 37 9.58 -12.14 5.82
N LEU A 38 10.44 -12.27 4.82
CA LEU A 38 11.20 -13.49 4.58
C LEU A 38 12.11 -13.84 5.77
N GLY A 39 12.75 -12.85 6.38
CA GLY A 39 13.58 -13.04 7.56
C GLY A 39 12.78 -13.55 8.75
N ILE A 40 11.59 -12.98 8.99
CA ILE A 40 10.68 -13.46 10.04
C ILE A 40 10.25 -14.90 9.75
N VAL A 41 9.80 -15.20 8.53
CA VAL A 41 9.37 -16.55 8.13
C VAL A 41 10.52 -17.55 8.26
N ALA A 42 11.72 -17.20 7.80
CA ALA A 42 12.91 -18.05 7.90
C ALA A 42 13.32 -18.29 9.35
N MET A 43 13.24 -17.28 10.21
CA MET A 43 13.52 -17.41 11.64
C MET A 43 12.52 -18.34 12.32
N VAL A 44 11.25 -18.25 11.96
CA VAL A 44 10.18 -19.07 12.54
C VAL A 44 10.26 -20.52 12.06
N LEU A 45 10.47 -20.73 10.77
CA LEU A 45 10.69 -22.08 10.21
C LEU A 45 11.99 -22.70 10.72
N GLY A 46 13.08 -21.93 10.75
CA GLY A 46 14.37 -22.37 11.29
C GLY A 46 14.28 -22.72 12.78
N GLY A 47 13.58 -21.90 13.57
CA GLY A 47 13.26 -22.18 14.97
C GLY A 47 12.43 -23.46 15.11
N TYR A 48 11.45 -23.68 14.24
CA TYR A 48 10.64 -24.91 14.23
C TYR A 48 11.47 -26.16 13.84
N ILE A 49 12.40 -26.03 12.90
CA ILE A 49 13.30 -27.12 12.51
C ILE A 49 14.28 -27.45 13.64
N ALA A 50 14.92 -26.45 14.24
CA ALA A 50 15.79 -26.63 15.41
C ALA A 50 15.02 -27.26 16.58
N TYR A 51 13.77 -26.85 16.77
CA TYR A 51 12.83 -27.44 17.72
C TYR A 51 12.58 -28.93 17.44
N ILE A 52 12.34 -29.35 16.19
CA ILE A 52 12.18 -30.77 15.84
C ILE A 52 13.45 -31.56 16.16
N ILE A 53 14.63 -31.02 15.85
CA ILE A 53 15.91 -31.68 16.11
C ILE A 53 16.12 -31.88 17.61
N ILE A 54 15.90 -30.84 18.43
CA ILE A 54 15.99 -30.93 19.89
C ILE A 54 14.95 -31.90 20.45
N TYR A 55 13.71 -31.85 19.96
CA TYR A 55 12.62 -32.76 20.34
C TYR A 55 12.99 -34.24 20.13
N VAL A 56 13.62 -34.57 19.00
CA VAL A 56 14.10 -35.93 18.71
C VAL A 56 15.26 -36.34 19.64
N LEU A 57 16.09 -35.38 20.08
CA LEU A 57 17.30 -35.64 20.87
C LEU A 57 17.08 -35.67 22.40
N THR A 58 16.16 -34.88 22.98
CA THR A 58 16.08 -34.64 24.45
C THR A 58 14.84 -35.20 25.16
N ALA A 59 14.14 -36.17 24.56
CA ALA A 59 13.05 -36.95 25.15
C ALA A 59 11.66 -36.28 25.26
N ARG A 60 10.63 -37.10 24.97
CA ARG A 60 9.18 -36.84 24.76
C ARG A 60 8.40 -36.09 25.86
N SER A 61 8.99 -35.75 27.00
CA SER A 61 8.24 -35.35 28.22
C SER A 61 7.73 -33.90 28.25
N MET A 62 8.27 -33.00 27.41
CA MET A 62 7.79 -31.60 27.29
C MET A 62 6.85 -31.36 26.09
N ALA A 63 6.44 -32.42 25.38
CA ALA A 63 5.73 -32.35 24.10
C ALA A 63 4.42 -31.53 24.08
N PRO A 64 3.52 -31.62 25.08
CA PRO A 64 2.19 -31.00 24.96
C PRO A 64 2.23 -29.48 25.13
N GLN A 65 3.07 -28.97 26.05
CA GLN A 65 3.17 -27.54 26.35
C GLN A 65 3.93 -26.79 25.25
N LEU A 66 4.93 -27.41 24.62
CA LEU A 66 5.68 -26.77 23.54
C LEU A 66 4.89 -26.73 22.21
N GLN A 67 4.05 -27.74 21.95
CA GLN A 67 3.16 -27.76 20.79
C GLN A 67 2.13 -26.62 20.85
N SER A 68 1.56 -26.32 22.03
CA SER A 68 0.60 -25.23 22.18
C SER A 68 1.24 -23.86 21.99
N TRP A 69 2.46 -23.63 22.49
CA TRP A 69 3.21 -22.39 22.20
C TRP A 69 3.55 -22.22 20.71
N GLY A 70 3.90 -23.31 20.02
CA GLY A 70 4.15 -23.28 18.58
C GLY A 70 2.92 -22.84 17.76
N VAL A 71 1.74 -23.37 18.09
CA VAL A 71 0.47 -22.94 17.46
C VAL A 71 0.20 -21.46 17.74
N ILE A 72 0.37 -21.00 18.97
CA ILE A 72 0.16 -19.58 19.35
C ILE A 72 1.09 -18.66 18.56
N ILE A 73 2.39 -18.98 18.46
CA ILE A 73 3.37 -18.16 17.74
C ILE A 73 3.02 -18.08 16.25
N ILE A 74 2.69 -19.21 15.62
CA ILE A 74 2.28 -19.25 14.20
C ILE A 74 1.02 -18.42 13.99
N SER A 75 0.01 -18.56 14.85
CA SER A 75 -1.23 -17.78 14.77
C SER A 75 -0.99 -16.27 14.92
N ILE A 76 -0.13 -15.85 15.86
CA ILE A 76 0.23 -14.43 16.03
C ILE A 76 0.91 -13.90 14.77
N LEU A 77 1.83 -14.66 14.18
CA LEU A 77 2.57 -14.24 12.99
C LEU A 77 1.70 -14.15 11.74
N LEU A 78 0.75 -15.07 11.58
CA LEU A 78 -0.24 -15.04 10.49
C LEU A 78 -1.08 -13.75 10.50
N ILE A 79 -1.24 -13.11 11.66
CA ILE A 79 -1.95 -11.82 11.79
C ILE A 79 -0.96 -10.65 11.75
N ALA A 80 0.14 -10.73 12.50
CA ALA A 80 1.09 -9.64 12.69
C ALA A 80 1.81 -9.27 11.38
N ILE A 81 2.21 -10.25 10.58
CA ILE A 81 2.94 -10.00 9.33
C ILE A 81 2.05 -9.25 8.32
N PRO A 82 0.86 -9.74 7.95
CA PRO A 82 0.01 -9.04 6.99
C PRO A 82 -0.45 -7.68 7.53
N TYR A 83 -0.74 -7.56 8.82
CA TYR A 83 -1.08 -6.29 9.45
C TYR A 83 0.06 -5.27 9.34
N TYR A 84 1.30 -5.68 9.63
CA TYR A 84 2.47 -4.83 9.49
C TYR A 84 2.66 -4.37 8.05
N VAL A 85 2.56 -5.29 7.07
CA VAL A 85 2.70 -4.97 5.64
C VAL A 85 1.62 -3.98 5.20
N TYR A 86 0.35 -4.26 5.49
CA TYR A 86 -0.77 -3.41 5.10
C TYR A 86 -0.62 -1.99 5.66
N THR A 87 -0.39 -1.86 6.97
CA THR A 87 -0.27 -0.56 7.64
C THR A 87 0.97 0.22 7.24
N ARG A 88 2.09 -0.47 6.97
CA ARG A 88 3.33 0.18 6.52
C ARG A 88 3.16 0.76 5.11
N ILE A 89 2.57 0.00 4.19
CA ILE A 89 2.31 0.48 2.82
C ILE A 89 1.33 1.66 2.84
N ASP A 90 0.21 1.56 3.57
CA ASP A 90 -0.77 2.66 3.66
C ASP A 90 -0.17 3.93 4.26
N LYS A 91 0.64 3.83 5.32
CA LYS A 91 1.35 4.96 5.91
C LYS A 91 2.33 5.62 4.94
N LEU A 92 3.08 4.83 4.17
CA LEU A 92 4.05 5.36 3.21
C LEU A 92 3.38 6.10 2.05
N MET A 93 2.22 5.62 1.58
CA MET A 93 1.46 6.30 0.53
C MET A 93 0.84 7.62 0.97
N ARG A 94 0.48 7.77 2.26
CA ARG A 94 -0.19 8.98 2.78
C ARG A 94 0.76 10.01 3.40
N GLY A 95 1.94 9.58 3.85
CA GLY A 95 2.80 10.38 4.74
C GLY A 95 3.84 11.27 4.06
N VAL A 96 3.56 11.83 2.87
CA VAL A 96 4.54 12.66 2.13
C VAL A 96 4.01 14.07 1.89
N SER A 97 4.76 15.06 2.39
CA SER A 97 4.46 16.50 2.34
C SER A 97 5.52 17.30 1.58
N THR A 98 6.24 16.66 0.65
CA THR A 98 7.39 17.24 -0.06
C THR A 98 7.09 18.61 -0.69
N TYR A 99 5.86 18.83 -1.15
CA TYR A 99 5.48 20.05 -1.88
C TYR A 99 4.62 21.02 -1.05
N ASP A 100 4.47 20.85 0.27
CA ASP A 100 3.60 21.71 1.09
C ASP A 100 4.08 23.16 1.19
N TYR A 101 5.37 23.43 0.94
CA TYR A 101 5.91 24.79 0.84
C TYR A 101 5.30 25.60 -0.32
N TRP A 102 4.66 24.95 -1.30
CA TRP A 102 3.98 25.63 -2.40
C TRP A 102 2.79 26.44 -1.93
N VAL A 103 2.12 26.03 -0.85
CA VAL A 103 0.93 26.73 -0.34
C VAL A 103 1.26 28.18 0.02
N GLY A 104 2.40 28.39 0.69
CA GLY A 104 2.87 29.74 1.04
C GLY A 104 3.28 30.56 -0.20
N LYS A 105 3.95 29.95 -1.17
CA LYS A 105 4.37 30.65 -2.40
C LYS A 105 3.18 31.01 -3.29
N LEU A 106 2.21 30.12 -3.46
CA LEU A 106 1.01 30.35 -4.28
C LEU A 106 0.11 31.48 -3.74
N GLN A 107 0.21 31.82 -2.45
CA GLN A 107 -0.49 32.97 -1.86
C GLN A 107 0.12 34.33 -2.26
N SER A 108 1.36 34.36 -2.75
CA SER A 108 2.03 35.61 -3.18
C SER A 108 1.63 36.09 -4.58
N GLY A 109 0.68 35.42 -5.24
CA GLY A 109 0.17 35.81 -6.56
C GLY A 109 1.03 35.30 -7.72
N ILE A 110 1.14 36.09 -8.79
CA ILE A 110 1.81 35.68 -10.04
C ILE A 110 3.30 35.37 -9.83
N SER A 111 4.00 36.14 -8.98
CA SER A 111 5.43 35.94 -8.72
C SER A 111 5.71 34.58 -8.08
N GLY A 112 4.92 34.17 -7.10
CA GLY A 112 5.05 32.86 -6.47
C GLY A 112 4.64 31.69 -7.35
N ILE A 113 3.63 31.89 -8.22
CA ILE A 113 3.27 30.91 -9.25
C ILE A 113 4.45 30.66 -10.19
N LEU A 114 5.09 31.73 -10.67
CA LEU A 114 6.24 31.64 -11.56
C LEU A 114 7.45 31.01 -10.85
N GLU A 115 7.67 31.36 -9.58
CA GLU A 115 8.74 30.77 -8.78
C GLU A 115 8.58 29.26 -8.65
N VAL A 116 7.38 28.78 -8.31
CA VAL A 116 7.07 27.33 -8.25
C VAL A 116 7.30 26.66 -9.61
N LEU A 117 6.79 27.24 -10.70
CA LEU A 117 6.97 26.75 -12.07
C LEU A 117 8.44 26.73 -12.52
N SER A 118 9.25 27.69 -12.05
CA SER A 118 10.68 27.74 -12.38
C SER A 118 11.50 26.66 -11.66
N THR A 119 11.04 26.21 -10.48
CA THR A 119 11.68 25.15 -9.70
C THR A 119 11.25 23.74 -10.10
N LEU A 120 10.25 23.63 -10.99
CA LEU A 120 9.68 22.38 -11.45
C LEU A 120 10.58 21.75 -12.54
N ASP A 121 11.27 20.67 -12.19
CA ASP A 121 11.89 19.78 -13.16
C ASP A 121 10.82 18.87 -13.78
N PHE A 122 10.28 19.30 -14.93
CA PHE A 122 9.22 18.59 -15.64
C PHE A 122 9.64 17.18 -16.06
N ASP A 123 10.90 17.00 -16.49
CA ASP A 123 11.39 15.70 -16.98
C ASP A 123 11.60 14.73 -15.80
N GLY A 124 12.13 15.23 -14.68
CA GLY A 124 12.22 14.46 -13.44
C GLY A 124 10.86 14.05 -12.87
N ILE A 125 9.85 14.91 -13.00
CA ILE A 125 8.47 14.60 -12.59
C ILE A 125 7.82 13.56 -13.49
N GLU A 126 8.00 13.67 -14.81
CA GLU A 126 7.50 12.68 -15.76
C GLU A 126 8.08 11.29 -15.48
N TYR A 127 9.39 11.21 -15.17
CA TYR A 127 10.01 9.97 -14.73
C TYR A 127 9.38 9.40 -13.45
N LYS A 128 9.20 10.23 -12.41
CA LYS A 128 8.57 9.82 -11.15
C LYS A 128 7.13 9.33 -11.34
N ILE A 129 6.38 9.93 -12.26
CA ILE A 129 5.01 9.53 -12.61
C ILE A 129 5.01 8.19 -13.32
N ASN A 130 5.86 8.01 -14.32
CA ASN A 130 5.95 6.75 -15.06
C ASN A 130 6.38 5.60 -14.15
N ARG A 131 7.33 5.86 -13.24
CA ARG A 131 7.73 4.91 -12.20
C ARG A 131 6.56 4.54 -11.28
N ALA A 132 5.82 5.54 -10.77
CA ALA A 132 4.68 5.32 -9.91
C ALA A 132 3.56 4.55 -10.63
N ARG A 133 3.24 4.86 -11.89
CA ARG A 133 2.25 4.12 -12.69
C ARG A 133 2.65 2.64 -12.85
N ALA A 134 3.91 2.38 -13.18
CA ALA A 134 4.40 1.02 -13.37
C ALA A 134 4.37 0.22 -12.06
N GLY A 135 4.82 0.80 -10.95
CA GLY A 135 4.91 0.07 -9.68
C GLY A 135 3.68 0.14 -8.80
N TYR A 136 2.71 1.02 -9.08
CA TYR A 136 1.42 1.05 -8.38
C TYR A 136 0.68 -0.28 -8.50
N ALA A 137 0.73 -0.94 -9.67
CA ALA A 137 0.13 -2.26 -9.87
C ALA A 137 0.73 -3.33 -8.95
N LEU A 138 2.06 -3.32 -8.76
CA LEU A 138 2.73 -4.26 -7.87
C LEU A 138 2.40 -3.93 -6.40
N LEU A 139 2.46 -2.65 -6.05
CA LEU A 139 2.20 -2.19 -4.70
C LEU A 139 0.76 -2.51 -4.25
N ILE A 140 -0.23 -2.29 -5.13
CA ILE A 140 -1.63 -2.58 -4.80
C ILE A 140 -1.87 -4.08 -4.63
N ILE A 141 -1.21 -4.94 -5.43
CA ILE A 141 -1.28 -6.39 -5.25
C ILE A 141 -0.77 -6.78 -3.86
N VAL A 142 0.39 -6.25 -3.45
CA VAL A 142 0.96 -6.57 -2.12
C VAL A 142 0.06 -6.05 -1.00
N LYS A 143 -0.48 -4.83 -1.13
CA LYS A 143 -1.42 -4.25 -0.16
C LYS A 143 -2.70 -5.09 -0.04
N LEU A 144 -3.32 -5.43 -1.17
CA LEU A 144 -4.56 -6.22 -1.21
C LEU A 144 -4.35 -7.64 -0.70
N LEU A 145 -3.21 -8.27 -1.03
CA LEU A 145 -2.88 -9.60 -0.55
C LEU A 145 -2.70 -9.60 0.98
N ALA A 146 -2.05 -8.58 1.53
CA ALA A 146 -1.93 -8.42 2.97
C ALA A 146 -3.31 -8.24 3.65
N LEU A 147 -4.21 -7.45 3.05
CA LEU A 147 -5.57 -7.27 3.54
C LEU A 147 -6.41 -8.56 3.45
N SER A 148 -6.35 -9.25 2.31
CA SER A 148 -7.05 -10.52 2.07
C SER A 148 -6.59 -11.60 3.05
N ILE A 149 -5.31 -11.70 3.41
CA ILE A 149 -4.88 -12.66 4.44
C ILE A 149 -5.53 -12.35 5.80
N LEU A 150 -5.62 -11.08 6.19
CA LEU A 150 -6.27 -10.69 7.46
C LEU A 150 -7.76 -11.03 7.45
N LEU A 151 -8.44 -10.73 6.35
CA LEU A 151 -9.86 -11.02 6.18
C LEU A 151 -10.12 -12.52 6.08
N ALA A 152 -9.28 -13.27 5.38
CA ALA A 152 -9.38 -14.72 5.28
C ALA A 152 -9.31 -15.38 6.66
N ILE A 153 -8.41 -14.92 7.55
CA ILE A 153 -8.35 -15.43 8.94
C ILE A 153 -9.68 -15.17 9.67
N LEU A 154 -10.25 -13.97 9.52
CA LEU A 154 -11.49 -13.59 10.17
C LEU A 154 -12.71 -14.36 9.60
N ILE A 155 -12.86 -14.40 8.28
CA ILE A 155 -13.97 -15.07 7.58
C ILE A 155 -13.90 -16.57 7.78
N PHE A 156 -12.71 -17.17 7.72
CA PHE A 156 -12.52 -18.60 7.98
C PHE A 156 -12.85 -18.94 9.44
N GLY A 157 -12.39 -18.12 10.39
CA GLY A 157 -12.74 -18.27 11.81
C GLY A 157 -14.25 -18.19 12.06
N LEU A 158 -14.93 -17.22 11.46
CA LEU A 158 -16.39 -17.08 11.53
C LEU A 158 -17.11 -18.28 10.89
N THR A 159 -16.60 -18.76 9.76
CA THR A 159 -17.16 -19.92 9.07
C THR A 159 -17.07 -21.18 9.94
N LEU A 160 -15.92 -21.42 10.58
CA LEU A 160 -15.73 -22.52 11.53
C LEU A 160 -16.68 -22.43 12.73
N LEU A 161 -16.84 -21.23 13.30
CA LEU A 161 -17.74 -20.98 14.42
C LEU A 161 -19.19 -21.25 14.03
N LEU A 162 -19.60 -20.78 12.84
CA LEU A 162 -20.95 -20.97 12.31
C LEU A 162 -21.24 -22.44 11.99
N LEU A 163 -20.30 -23.16 11.37
CA LEU A 163 -20.42 -24.61 11.14
C LEU A 163 -20.57 -25.38 12.46
N SER A 164 -19.76 -25.03 13.46
CA SER A 164 -19.80 -25.65 14.79
C SER A 164 -21.14 -25.39 15.48
N PHE A 165 -21.65 -24.17 15.42
CA PHE A 165 -22.96 -23.79 15.96
C PHE A 165 -24.12 -24.55 15.29
N LEU A 166 -24.01 -24.79 13.98
CA LEU A 166 -25.01 -25.53 13.20
C LEU A 166 -24.84 -27.07 13.30
N GLY A 167 -23.88 -27.56 14.09
CA GLY A 167 -23.64 -28.99 14.30
C GLY A 167 -22.89 -29.70 13.16
N TYR A 168 -22.33 -28.95 12.21
CA TYR A 168 -21.49 -29.50 11.15
C TYR A 168 -20.04 -29.61 11.64
N THR A 169 -19.47 -30.81 11.55
CA THR A 169 -18.09 -31.11 11.96
C THR A 169 -17.10 -31.19 10.80
N GLN A 170 -17.57 -31.13 9.55
CA GLN A 170 -16.73 -31.24 8.37
C GLN A 170 -16.79 -29.97 7.50
N LEU A 171 -15.61 -29.52 7.09
CA LEU A 171 -15.43 -28.49 6.07
C LEU A 171 -15.59 -29.11 4.69
N ASN A 172 -16.74 -28.88 4.07
CA ASN A 172 -16.95 -29.24 2.66
C ASN A 172 -16.18 -28.29 1.75
N TRP A 173 -15.65 -28.81 0.64
CA TRP A 173 -14.86 -28.02 -0.32
C TRP A 173 -15.65 -26.84 -0.89
N TYR A 174 -16.96 -26.97 -1.09
CA TYR A 174 -17.83 -25.88 -1.52
C TYR A 174 -17.84 -24.72 -0.51
N VAL A 175 -17.80 -25.02 0.78
CA VAL A 175 -17.76 -24.00 1.84
C VAL A 175 -16.43 -23.25 1.78
N ILE A 176 -15.31 -23.97 1.65
CA ILE A 176 -13.98 -23.36 1.48
C ILE A 176 -13.96 -22.44 0.25
N ALA A 177 -14.45 -22.93 -0.90
CA ALA A 177 -14.51 -22.14 -2.12
C ALA A 177 -15.35 -20.87 -1.96
N MET A 178 -16.52 -20.96 -1.31
CA MET A 178 -17.37 -19.80 -1.02
C MET A 178 -16.69 -18.82 -0.05
N THR A 179 -15.98 -19.30 0.97
CA THR A 179 -15.20 -18.45 1.90
C THR A 179 -14.12 -17.68 1.13
N VAL A 180 -13.40 -18.32 0.22
CA VAL A 180 -12.35 -17.68 -0.59
C VAL A 180 -12.95 -16.64 -1.54
N ILE A 181 -14.07 -16.97 -2.22
CA ILE A 181 -14.76 -16.02 -3.11
C ILE A 181 -15.26 -14.81 -2.31
N LEU A 182 -15.84 -15.04 -1.14
CA LEU A 182 -16.33 -13.99 -0.26
C LEU A 182 -15.19 -13.10 0.23
N ASP A 183 -14.05 -13.68 0.62
CA ASP A 183 -12.85 -12.95 1.02
C ASP A 183 -12.35 -12.00 -0.07
N ILE A 184 -12.21 -12.52 -1.29
CA ILE A 184 -11.79 -11.72 -2.45
C ILE A 184 -12.79 -10.59 -2.72
N ALA A 185 -14.10 -10.90 -2.69
CA ALA A 185 -15.15 -9.91 -2.94
C ALA A 185 -15.14 -8.79 -1.89
N ILE A 186 -15.01 -9.11 -0.61
CA ILE A 186 -14.94 -8.13 0.47
C ILE A 186 -13.66 -7.30 0.37
N THR A 187 -12.51 -7.94 0.13
CA THR A 187 -11.22 -7.26 -0.02
C THR A 187 -11.29 -6.22 -1.14
N LEU A 188 -11.83 -6.60 -2.30
CA LEU A 188 -11.99 -5.69 -3.43
C LEU A 188 -13.01 -4.59 -3.11
N ALA A 189 -14.14 -4.91 -2.48
CA ALA A 189 -15.16 -3.93 -2.14
C ALA A 189 -14.63 -2.84 -1.19
N LEU A 190 -13.81 -3.21 -0.21
CA LEU A 190 -13.23 -2.25 0.75
C LEU A 190 -12.24 -1.27 0.12
N GLU A 191 -11.48 -1.71 -0.89
CA GLU A 191 -10.42 -0.90 -1.51
C GLU A 191 -10.82 -0.34 -2.89
N TRP A 192 -11.99 -0.69 -3.42
CA TRP A 192 -12.44 -0.29 -4.77
C TRP A 192 -12.42 1.22 -4.99
N ASP A 193 -12.98 1.98 -4.06
CA ASP A 193 -13.04 3.44 -4.15
C ASP A 193 -11.65 4.07 -4.08
N SER A 194 -10.75 3.53 -3.23
CA SER A 194 -9.38 4.01 -3.17
C SER A 194 -8.64 3.73 -4.48
N ILE A 195 -8.73 2.50 -4.98
CA ILE A 195 -8.05 2.06 -6.20
C ILE A 195 -8.51 2.89 -7.39
N THR A 196 -9.82 3.04 -7.57
CA THR A 196 -10.37 3.78 -8.71
C THR A 196 -10.00 5.26 -8.67
N ASN A 197 -9.98 5.88 -7.48
CA ASN A 197 -9.57 7.27 -7.31
C ASN A 197 -8.07 7.46 -7.58
N ASP A 198 -7.22 6.55 -7.11
CA ASP A 198 -5.77 6.63 -7.31
C ASP A 198 -5.41 6.40 -8.78
N VAL A 199 -6.06 5.46 -9.46
CA VAL A 199 -5.91 5.26 -10.92
C VAL A 199 -6.36 6.50 -11.69
N LYS A 200 -7.52 7.09 -11.37
CA LYS A 200 -7.98 8.33 -12.02
C LYS A 200 -6.96 9.46 -11.85
N LYS A 201 -6.44 9.66 -10.63
CA LYS A 201 -5.43 10.68 -10.33
C LYS A 201 -4.12 10.45 -11.08
N LEU A 202 -3.63 9.21 -11.12
CA LEU A 202 -2.37 8.88 -11.78
C LEU A 202 -2.46 9.04 -13.32
N TRP A 203 -3.63 8.80 -13.92
CA TRP A 203 -3.83 8.88 -15.37
C TRP A 203 -4.21 10.30 -15.83
N SER A 204 -4.88 11.11 -15.01
CA SER A 204 -5.22 12.50 -15.35
C SER A 204 -4.01 13.45 -15.39
N LEU A 205 -2.89 13.08 -14.75
CA LEU A 205 -1.65 13.87 -14.71
C LEU A 205 -1.03 14.18 -16.07
N GLY A 206 -1.21 13.29 -17.04
CA GLY A 206 -0.63 13.51 -18.38
C GLY A 206 -1.15 14.81 -19.00
N GLY A 207 -2.45 15.07 -18.88
CA GLY A 207 -3.05 16.33 -19.32
C GLY A 207 -2.60 17.51 -18.48
N LEU A 208 -2.55 17.34 -17.15
CA LEU A 208 -2.21 18.42 -16.22
C LEU A 208 -0.78 18.96 -16.45
N ILE A 209 0.20 18.08 -16.70
CA ILE A 209 1.60 18.47 -16.96
C ILE A 209 1.73 19.24 -18.28
N ILE A 210 1.01 18.80 -19.32
CA ILE A 210 1.03 19.47 -20.63
C ILE A 210 0.46 20.89 -20.50
N GLU A 211 -0.67 21.04 -19.80
CA GLU A 211 -1.27 22.35 -19.54
C GLU A 211 -0.35 23.27 -18.74
N LEU A 212 0.35 22.74 -17.73
CA LEU A 212 1.29 23.50 -16.91
C LEU A 212 2.57 23.89 -17.67
N ARG A 213 3.08 23.01 -18.54
CA ARG A 213 4.22 23.31 -19.42
C ARG A 213 3.84 24.43 -20.39
N TRP A 214 2.63 24.40 -20.95
CA TRP A 214 2.10 25.47 -21.78
C TRP A 214 1.97 26.78 -21.01
N LEU A 215 1.41 26.75 -19.79
CA LEU A 215 1.27 27.92 -18.91
C LEU A 215 2.62 28.55 -18.55
N TYR A 216 3.65 27.75 -18.28
CA TYR A 216 5.01 28.24 -18.03
C TYR A 216 5.56 29.01 -19.24
N HIS A 217 5.38 28.46 -20.44
CA HIS A 217 5.81 29.13 -21.68
C HIS A 217 5.04 30.42 -21.95
N GLU A 218 3.72 30.45 -21.70
CA GLU A 218 2.89 31.64 -21.86
C GLU A 218 3.31 32.75 -20.86
N LEU A 219 3.49 32.41 -19.58
CA LEU A 219 3.89 33.38 -18.55
C LEU A 219 5.31 33.92 -18.75
N LYS A 220 6.24 33.07 -19.22
CA LYS A 220 7.60 33.50 -19.56
C LYS A 220 7.62 34.42 -20.78
N GLY A 221 6.71 34.21 -21.74
CA GLY A 221 6.54 35.08 -22.91
C GLY A 221 5.94 36.45 -22.57
N ILE A 222 5.25 36.60 -21.44
CA ILE A 222 4.69 37.88 -20.96
C ILE A 222 5.72 38.71 -20.17
N GLN A 223 6.78 38.07 -19.65
CA GLN A 223 7.88 38.74 -18.92
C GLN A 223 9.06 39.18 -19.82
N ALA A 224 9.05 38.83 -21.10
CA ALA A 224 10.02 39.28 -22.11
C ALA A 224 9.46 40.48 -22.88
#